data_AF-A0A730EWN3-F1
#
_entry.id   AF-A0A730EWN3-F1
#
_cell.length_a   1.000
_cell.length_b   1.000
_cell.length_c   1.000
_cell.angle_alpha   90.00
_cell.angle_beta   90.00
_cell.angle_gamma   90.00
#
_symmetry.space_group_name_H-M   'P 1'
#
loop_
_entity.id
_entity.type
_entity.pdbx_description
1 polymer ?
#
loop_
_entity_poly.entity_id
_entity_poly.type
_entity_poly.pdbx_seq_one_letter_code
_entity_poly.pdbx_strand_id
1 'polypeptide(L)'
;MFDYRNSDQERYGQQIYHHYRKQGNHRWDTSVHQDSGGQYAIIFRHSFSKKQADGVKRTMIRDETVIRAGTAQELTEATFPDFQDSDILKASDFFKSLIQRKAADVTQTDI
;
A
#
# COMPACT_ATOMS: atom_id res chain seq x y z
N MET A 1 -12.39 18.25 2.65
CA MET A 1 -12.18 16.93 2.03
C MET A 1 -11.02 16.31 2.80
N PHE A 2 -11.19 15.15 3.43
CA PHE A 2 -10.10 14.54 4.22
C PHE A 2 -8.98 14.14 3.26
N ASP A 3 -7.79 14.70 3.44
CA ASP A 3 -6.63 14.38 2.61
C ASP A 3 -5.96 13.12 3.15
N TYR A 4 -6.46 11.97 2.69
CA TYR A 4 -5.95 10.67 3.11
C TYR A 4 -4.46 10.52 2.84
N ARG A 5 -3.94 11.17 1.78
CA ARG A 5 -2.52 11.08 1.43
C ARG A 5 -1.64 11.76 2.48
N ASN A 6 -2.03 12.94 2.95
CA ASN A 6 -1.30 13.63 4.01
C ASN A 6 -1.42 12.88 5.34
N SER A 7 -2.61 12.38 5.67
CA SER A 7 -2.80 11.58 6.89
C SER A 7 -2.02 10.27 6.86
N ASP A 8 -1.92 9.61 5.71
CA ASP A 8 -1.14 8.38 5.55
C ASP A 8 0.36 8.69 5.63
N GLN A 9 0.80 9.83 5.07
CA GLN A 9 2.19 10.26 5.14
C GLN A 9 2.63 10.56 6.59
N GLU A 10 1.79 11.23 7.38
CA GLU A 10 2.07 11.49 8.80
C GLU A 10 2.12 10.19 9.63
N ARG A 11 1.34 9.17 9.26
CA ARG A 11 1.21 7.93 10.03
C ARG A 11 2.18 6.83 9.64
N TYR A 12 2.56 6.77 8.37
CA TYR A 12 3.31 5.65 7.79
C TYR A 12 4.57 6.10 7.05
N GLY A 13 4.81 7.41 6.97
CA GLY A 13 5.96 7.98 6.28
C GLY A 13 5.75 8.13 4.78
N GLN A 14 6.87 8.23 4.06
CA GLN A 14 6.88 8.56 2.65
C GLN A 14 6.24 7.45 1.82
N GLN A 15 5.31 7.82 0.94
CA GLN A 15 4.77 6.90 -0.05
C GLN A 15 5.84 6.58 -1.10
N ILE A 16 6.24 5.31 -1.17
CA ILE A 16 7.28 4.80 -2.09
C ILE A 16 6.69 3.99 -3.26
N TYR A 17 5.45 3.55 -3.14
CA TYR A 17 4.71 2.91 -4.21
C TYR A 17 3.23 3.28 -4.13
N HIS A 18 2.58 3.43 -5.29
CA HIS A 18 1.13 3.57 -5.38
C HIS A 18 0.61 3.01 -6.69
N HIS A 19 -0.43 2.20 -6.58
CA HIS A 19 -1.22 1.69 -7.69
C HIS A 19 -2.70 1.87 -7.35
N TYR A 20 -3.53 2.04 -8.37
CA TYR A 20 -4.97 2.04 -8.18
C TYR A 20 -5.69 1.49 -9.39
N ARG A 21 -6.86 0.89 -9.14
CA ARG A 21 -7.83 0.50 -10.15
C ARG A 21 -9.20 1.07 -9.84
N LYS A 22 -10.04 1.19 -10.87
CA LYS A 22 -11.40 1.73 -10.75
C LYS A 22 -12.40 0.80 -11.44
N GLN A 23 -13.59 0.72 -10.86
CA GLN A 23 -14.75 0.07 -11.47
C GLN A 23 -16.00 0.88 -11.12
N GLY A 24 -16.58 1.54 -12.12
CA GLY A 24 -17.68 2.47 -11.89
C GLY A 24 -17.30 3.60 -10.93
N ASN A 25 -18.06 3.75 -9.84
CA ASN A 25 -17.79 4.73 -8.79
C ASN A 25 -16.88 4.20 -7.68
N HIS A 26 -16.39 2.96 -7.78
CA HIS A 26 -15.47 2.34 -6.84
C HIS A 26 -14.02 2.51 -7.29
N ARG A 27 -13.12 2.62 -6.32
CA ARG A 27 -11.67 2.73 -6.48
C ARG A 27 -10.98 1.88 -5.43
N TRP A 28 -10.04 1.04 -5.86
CA TRP A 28 -9.16 0.28 -4.99
C TRP A 28 -7.77 0.88 -5.13
N ASP A 29 -7.22 1.35 -4.02
CA ASP A 29 -5.89 1.90 -3.92
C ASP A 29 -4.99 0.90 -3.18
N THR A 30 -3.77 0.74 -3.68
CA THR A 30 -2.68 0.04 -3.00
C THR A 30 -1.51 0.98 -2.90
N SER A 31 -1.13 1.37 -1.69
CA SER A 31 0.09 2.16 -1.46
C SER A 31 1.05 1.44 -0.54
N VAL A 32 2.34 1.66 -0.76
CA VAL A 32 3.39 1.24 0.18
C VAL A 32 4.10 2.50 0.67
N HIS A 33 4.26 2.57 1.98
CA HIS A 33 4.92 3.66 2.68
C HIS A 33 6.14 3.13 3.44
N GLN A 34 7.12 4.00 3.62
CA GLN A 34 8.27 3.76 4.47
C GLN A 34 8.51 4.96 5.37
N ASP A 35 8.66 4.71 6.67
CA ASP A 35 9.00 5.74 7.64
C ASP A 35 10.52 5.97 7.75
N SER A 36 10.92 6.99 8.51
CA SER A 36 12.34 7.30 8.73
C SER A 36 13.09 6.24 9.55
N GLY A 37 12.36 5.35 10.24
CA GLY A 37 12.92 4.19 10.94
C GLY A 37 13.11 2.97 10.04
N GLY A 38 12.73 3.06 8.76
CA GLY A 38 12.81 1.98 7.79
C GLY A 38 11.63 1.00 7.84
N GLN A 39 10.62 1.24 8.69
CA GLN A 39 9.43 0.40 8.75
C GLN A 39 8.56 0.62 7.53
N TYR A 40 7.94 -0.46 7.06
CA TYR A 40 7.07 -0.46 5.90
C TYR A 40 5.61 -0.60 6.31
N ALA A 41 4.72 0.05 5.55
CA ALA A 41 3.29 -0.18 5.62
C ALA A 41 2.69 -0.31 4.23
N ILE A 42 1.85 -1.33 4.03
CA ILE A 42 1.02 -1.49 2.83
C ILE A 42 -0.41 -1.16 3.19
N ILE A 43 -1.06 -0.32 2.40
CA ILE A 43 -2.44 0.08 2.59
C ILE A 43 -3.23 -0.39 1.37
N PHE A 44 -4.19 -1.28 1.59
CA PHE A 44 -5.23 -1.63 0.63
C PHE A 44 -6.49 -0.90 1.02
N ARG A 45 -6.95 0.03 0.18
CA ARG A 45 -8.12 0.87 0.47
C ARG A 45 -9.14 0.77 -0.63
N HIS A 46 -10.35 0.35 -0.26
CA HIS A 46 -11.51 0.41 -1.14
C HIS A 46 -12.32 1.65 -0.82
N SER A 47 -12.46 2.54 -1.79
CA SER A 47 -13.29 3.74 -1.69
C SER A 47 -14.35 3.76 -2.77
N PHE A 48 -15.42 4.53 -2.55
CA PHE A 48 -16.42 4.81 -3.57
C PHE A 48 -16.91 6.24 -3.46
N SER A 49 -17.27 6.82 -4.60
CA SER A 49 -17.89 8.14 -4.61
C SER A 49 -19.41 8.02 -4.74
N LYS A 50 -20.14 8.71 -3.88
CA LYS A 50 -21.60 8.79 -3.91
C LYS A 50 -22.06 10.24 -3.81
N LYS A 51 -23.12 10.59 -4.55
CA LYS A 51 -23.83 11.86 -4.39
C LYS A 51 -24.64 11.79 -3.09
N GLN A 52 -24.37 12.71 -2.18
CA GLN A 52 -25.07 12.80 -0.90
C GLN A 52 -26.43 13.53 -1.08
N ALA A 53 -27.25 13.56 -0.04
CA ALA A 53 -28.57 14.18 -0.06
C ALA A 53 -28.52 15.69 -0.37
N ASP A 54 -27.40 16.35 -0.05
CA ASP A 54 -27.09 17.75 -0.37
C ASP A 54 -26.69 17.97 -1.85
N GLY A 55 -26.66 16.91 -2.65
CA GLY A 55 -26.26 16.94 -4.04
C GLY A 55 -24.75 16.95 -4.29
N VAL A 56 -23.92 16.96 -3.24
CA VAL A 56 -22.46 16.99 -3.35
C VAL A 56 -21.92 15.56 -3.45
N LYS A 57 -21.05 15.32 -4.44
CA LYS A 57 -20.34 14.04 -4.58
C LYS A 57 -19.23 13.97 -3.53
N ARG A 58 -19.27 12.96 -2.66
CA ARG A 58 -18.24 12.70 -1.65
C ARG A 58 -17.67 11.32 -1.85
N THR A 59 -16.36 11.17 -1.62
CA THR A 59 -15.68 9.88 -1.58
C THR A 59 -15.72 9.35 -0.16
N MET A 60 -16.11 8.09 -0.02
CA MET A 60 -16.19 7.36 1.24
C MET A 60 -15.23 6.17 1.17
N ILE A 61 -14.55 5.88 2.28
CA ILE A 61 -13.85 4.61 2.44
C ILE A 61 -14.90 3.56 2.78
N ARG A 62 -14.91 2.47 2.03
CA ARG A 62 -15.70 1.28 2.32
C ARG A 62 -14.93 0.38 3.28
N ASP A 63 -13.71 0.02 2.88
CA ASP A 63 -12.85 -0.92 3.60
C ASP A 63 -11.40 -0.46 3.51
N GLU A 64 -10.62 -0.72 4.56
CA GLU A 64 -9.18 -0.47 4.61
C GLU A 64 -8.49 -1.63 5.32
N THR A 65 -7.38 -2.11 4.76
CA THR A 65 -6.52 -3.12 5.35
C THR A 65 -5.08 -2.63 5.32
N VAL A 66 -4.41 -2.70 6.47
CA VAL A 66 -3.03 -2.24 6.63
C VAL A 66 -2.16 -3.40 7.08
N ILE A 67 -1.08 -3.64 6.35
CA ILE A 67 -0.01 -4.58 6.72
C ILE A 67 1.20 -3.75 7.12
N ARG A 68 1.76 -4.03 8.30
CA ARG A 68 3.00 -3.39 8.78
C ARG A 68 4.11 -4.42 8.83
N ALA A 69 5.32 -3.99 8.49
CA ALA A 69 6.52 -4.81 8.59
C ALA A 69 7.70 -3.93 9.03
N GLY A 70 8.58 -4.46 9.88
CA GLY A 70 9.79 -3.76 10.31
C GLY A 70 10.86 -3.71 9.23
N THR A 71 10.83 -4.66 8.28
CA THR A 71 11.83 -4.76 7.21
C THR A 71 11.19 -5.09 5.86
N ALA A 72 11.95 -4.89 4.78
CA ALA A 72 11.52 -5.31 3.45
C ALA A 72 11.30 -6.83 3.36
N GLN A 73 12.09 -7.63 4.09
CA GLN A 73 11.94 -9.08 4.14
C GLN A 73 10.59 -9.47 4.76
N GLU A 74 10.31 -8.97 5.97
CA GLU A 74 9.04 -9.21 6.66
C GLU A 74 7.85 -8.79 5.79
N LEU A 75 7.99 -7.68 5.04
CA LEU A 75 6.97 -7.21 4.12
C LEU A 75 6.70 -8.23 2.98
N THR A 76 7.75 -8.84 2.44
CA THR A 76 7.63 -9.83 1.36
C THR A 76 7.10 -11.19 1.82
N GLU A 77 7.32 -11.53 3.08
CA GLU A 77 6.89 -12.79 3.71
C GLU A 77 5.54 -12.66 4.44
N ALA A 78 5.03 -11.43 4.59
CA ALA A 78 3.74 -11.17 5.20
C ALA A 78 2.59 -11.91 4.50
N THR A 79 1.57 -12.25 5.26
CA THR A 79 0.33 -12.81 4.69
C THR A 79 -0.49 -11.68 4.10
N PHE A 80 -0.70 -11.72 2.79
CA PHE A 80 -1.53 -10.74 2.09
C PHE A 80 -2.99 -11.21 2.07
N PRO A 81 -3.95 -10.27 2.16
CA PRO A 81 -5.35 -10.61 1.93
C PRO A 81 -5.54 -11.11 0.50
N ASP A 82 -6.54 -11.98 0.30
CA ASP A 82 -6.91 -12.55 -1.00
C ASP A 82 -7.65 -11.51 -1.87
N PHE A 83 -6.95 -10.43 -2.19
CA PHE A 83 -7.41 -9.35 -3.04
C PHE A 83 -6.66 -9.39 -4.36
N GLN A 84 -7.35 -9.09 -5.46
CA GLN A 84 -6.70 -8.89 -6.76
C GLN A 84 -5.56 -7.86 -6.68
N ASP A 85 -5.73 -6.84 -5.84
CA ASP A 85 -4.72 -5.80 -5.61
C ASP A 85 -3.45 -6.32 -4.93
N SER A 86 -3.56 -7.36 -4.09
CA SER A 86 -2.40 -8.05 -3.51
C SER A 86 -1.55 -8.70 -4.60
N ASP A 87 -2.19 -9.37 -5.56
CA ASP A 87 -1.48 -10.04 -6.65
C ASP A 87 -0.83 -9.03 -7.59
N ILE A 88 -1.52 -7.93 -7.89
CA ILE A 88 -0.97 -6.83 -8.70
C ILE A 88 0.29 -6.25 -8.03
N LEU A 89 0.23 -6.00 -6.72
CA LEU A 89 1.39 -5.50 -5.99
C LEU A 89 2.54 -6.50 -6.04
N LYS A 90 2.30 -7.79 -5.76
CA LYS A 90 3.33 -8.84 -5.81
C LYS A 90 3.97 -9.00 -7.20
N ALA A 91 3.18 -8.80 -8.25
CA ALA A 91 3.66 -8.84 -9.63
C ALA A 91 4.43 -7.59 -10.07
N SER A 92 4.35 -6.49 -9.31
CA SER A 92 4.99 -5.22 -9.65
C SER A 92 6.52 -5.29 -9.57
N ASP A 93 7.19 -4.51 -10.42
CA ASP A 93 8.67 -4.42 -10.40
C ASP A 93 9.19 -3.84 -9.08
N PHE A 94 8.42 -2.96 -8.44
CA PHE A 94 8.70 -2.48 -7.10
C PHE A 94 8.82 -3.64 -6.10
N PHE A 95 7.81 -4.50 -6.03
CA PHE A 95 7.79 -5.60 -5.06
C PHE A 95 8.87 -6.65 -5.38
N LYS A 96 9.08 -6.95 -6.66
CA LYS A 96 10.21 -7.80 -7.10
C LYS A 96 11.57 -7.21 -6.70
N SER A 97 11.74 -5.89 -6.78
CA SER A 97 12.99 -5.23 -6.37
C SER A 97 13.26 -5.35 -4.87
N LEU A 98 12.22 -5.38 -4.03
CA LEU A 98 12.37 -5.63 -2.58
C LEU A 98 12.88 -7.05 -2.32
N ILE A 99 12.39 -8.03 -3.06
CA ILE A 99 12.84 -9.43 -2.97
C ILE A 99 14.30 -9.57 -3.44
N GLN A 100 14.69 -8.86 -4.50
CA GLN A 100 16.08 -8.89 -4.99
C GLN A 100 17.06 -8.24 -4.01
N ARG A 101 16.66 -7.15 -3.32
CA ARG A 101 17.48 -6.54 -2.25
C ARG A 101 17.74 -7.53 -1.11
N LYS A 102 16.74 -8.33 -0.74
CA LYS A 102 16.93 -9.45 0.20
C LYS A 102 18.04 -10.40 -0.28
N ALA A 103 18.05 -10.78 -1.56
CA ALA A 103 19.05 -11.70 -2.09
C ALA A 103 20.48 -11.10 -2.07
N ALA A 104 20.62 -9.79 -2.28
CA ALA A 104 21.91 -9.10 -2.28
C ALA A 104 22.50 -8.92 -0.87
N ASP A 105 21.67 -8.62 0.15
CA ASP A 105 22.14 -8.48 1.54
C ASP A 105 22.68 -9.81 2.10
N VAL A 106 22.06 -10.93 1.72
CA VAL A 106 22.50 -12.28 2.16
C VAL A 106 23.87 -12.64 1.59
N THR A 107 24.23 -12.15 0.41
CA THR A 107 25.54 -12.45 -0.21
C THR A 107 26.72 -11.68 0.36
N GLN A 108 26.51 -10.71 1.26
CA GLN A 108 27.58 -9.88 1.80
C GLN A 108 28.12 -10.35 3.18
N THR A 109 27.62 -11.46 3.72
CA THR A 109 28.04 -11.99 5.05
C THR A 109 29.03 -13.16 4.98
N ASP A 110 29.58 -13.50 3.82
CA ASP A 110 30.53 -14.63 3.64
C ASP A 110 31.92 -14.20 3.15
N ILE A 111 32.56 -13.22 3.81
CA ILE A 111 34.02 -12.96 3.68
C ILE A 111 34.65 -12.63 5.03
#